data_AF-A0A929W5X5-F1
#
_entry.id   AF-A0A929W5X5-F1
#
_cell.length_a   1.000
_cell.length_b   1.000
_cell.length_c   1.000
_cell.angle_alpha   90.00
_cell.angle_beta   90.00
_cell.angle_gamma   90.00
#
_symmetry.space_group_name_H-M   'P 1'
#
loop_
_entity.id
_entity.type
_entity.pdbx_description
1 polymer ?
#
loop_
_entity_poly.entity_id
_entity_poly.type
_entity_poly.pdbx_seq_one_letter_code
_entity_poly.pdbx_strand_id
1 'polypeptide(L)'
;VRELSGKEVVREAALDDGTVLAEEGAILTDKMVETILSSELHEIHIRNNNVRGIEVEAIMEGAGVIESLADRIVGRVLAEDIVDEATGETIAHINDSVDEALAKRIEGVRKRVSIRSVLTCKSQFGVCMKCYGRDLANQAEVEIGEAVGIIAAQSIGEPGTQLTMRTFHSGGVAGDDITQGLPRVEELFEARKPKHNAIIAENEGVVT
;
A
#
# COMPACT_ATOMS: atom_id res chain seq x y z
N VAL A 1 5.13 7.91 20.30
CA VAL A 1 5.61 9.26 20.70
C VAL A 1 6.17 10.03 19.50
N ARG A 2 7.23 9.56 18.81
CA ARG A 2 7.84 10.24 17.64
C ARG A 2 6.95 10.47 16.41
N GLU A 3 5.86 9.73 16.25
CA GLU A 3 4.96 9.95 15.09
C GLU A 3 3.98 11.11 15.31
N LEU A 4 3.78 11.61 16.54
CA LEU A 4 2.82 12.70 16.82
C LEU A 4 3.46 14.08 16.76
N SER A 5 4.79 14.15 16.96
CA SER A 5 5.57 15.37 16.88
C SER A 5 5.58 15.96 15.47
N GLY A 6 5.36 17.26 15.35
CA GLY A 6 5.37 17.98 14.07
C GLY A 6 4.03 17.95 13.32
N LYS A 7 2.98 17.38 13.90
CA LYS A 7 1.64 17.37 13.28
C LYS A 7 0.77 18.52 13.77
N GLU A 8 -0.05 19.02 12.86
CA GLU A 8 -0.98 20.12 13.10
C GLU A 8 -2.27 19.61 13.75
N VAL A 9 -2.76 20.31 14.78
CA VAL A 9 -4.02 20.02 15.44
C VAL A 9 -5.18 20.59 14.62
N VAL A 10 -6.17 19.75 14.27
CA VAL A 10 -7.30 20.11 13.40
C VAL A 10 -8.50 20.64 14.19
N ARG A 11 -8.62 20.22 15.46
CA ARG A 11 -9.62 20.73 16.38
C ARG A 11 -8.99 20.89 17.74
N GLU A 12 -9.41 21.93 18.44
CA GLU A 12 -9.01 22.20 19.81
C GLU A 12 -9.12 20.94 20.68
N ALA A 13 -8.02 20.58 21.31
CA ALA A 13 -7.93 19.47 22.24
C ALA A 13 -8.17 20.02 23.66
N ALA A 14 -9.43 20.06 24.07
CA ALA A 14 -9.85 20.48 25.39
C ALA A 14 -10.25 19.28 26.26
N LEU A 15 -9.92 19.36 27.55
CA LEU A 15 -10.43 18.46 28.59
C LEU A 15 -11.88 18.82 28.93
N ASP A 16 -12.61 17.89 29.55
CA ASP A 16 -14.00 18.11 29.99
C ASP A 16 -14.14 19.26 31.01
N ASP A 17 -13.05 19.67 31.64
CA ASP A 17 -12.95 20.81 32.56
C ASP A 17 -12.75 22.16 31.86
N GLY A 18 -12.62 22.17 30.52
CA GLY A 18 -12.37 23.36 29.71
C GLY A 18 -10.90 23.76 29.59
N THR A 19 -9.97 22.96 30.11
CA THR A 19 -8.53 23.18 29.95
C THR A 19 -8.10 22.79 28.54
N VAL A 20 -7.60 23.75 27.78
CA VAL A 20 -7.11 23.55 26.42
C VAL A 20 -5.67 23.08 26.45
N LEU A 21 -5.42 21.86 25.96
CA LEU A 21 -4.09 21.27 25.88
C LEU A 21 -3.39 21.56 24.55
N ALA A 22 -4.15 21.74 23.46
CA ALA A 22 -3.65 22.20 22.17
C ALA A 22 -4.72 22.94 21.38
N GLU A 23 -4.38 24.13 20.88
CA GLU A 23 -5.27 24.97 20.05
C GLU A 23 -5.38 24.45 18.61
N GLU A 24 -6.46 24.81 17.92
CA GLU A 24 -6.61 24.56 16.48
C GLU A 24 -5.48 25.23 15.69
N GLY A 25 -4.80 24.48 14.83
CA GLY A 25 -3.64 24.92 14.05
C GLY A 25 -2.29 24.83 14.77
N ALA A 26 -2.25 24.43 16.04
CA ALA A 26 -0.98 24.27 16.76
C ALA A 26 -0.18 23.06 16.25
N ILE A 27 1.14 23.20 16.15
CA ILE A 27 2.05 22.09 15.84
C ILE A 27 2.42 21.38 17.15
N LEU A 28 2.13 20.08 17.22
CA LEU A 28 2.44 19.26 18.38
C LEU A 28 3.95 19.13 18.59
N THR A 29 4.42 19.60 19.73
CA THR A 29 5.79 19.39 20.22
C THR A 29 5.84 18.18 21.15
N ASP A 30 7.01 17.57 21.33
CA ASP A 30 7.17 16.39 22.21
C ASP A 30 6.64 16.63 23.63
N LYS A 31 6.83 17.84 24.18
CA LYS A 31 6.31 18.23 25.51
C LYS A 31 4.79 18.30 25.57
N MET A 32 4.14 18.79 24.52
CA MET A 32 2.68 18.81 24.42
C MET A 32 2.13 17.38 24.31
N VAL A 33 2.79 16.52 23.53
CA VAL A 33 2.41 15.11 23.41
C VAL A 33 2.51 14.38 24.75
N GLU A 34 3.59 14.61 25.52
CA GLU A 34 3.72 14.03 26.87
C GLU A 34 2.63 14.53 27.82
N THR A 35 2.29 15.83 27.76
CA THR A 35 1.24 16.43 28.60
C THR A 35 -0.14 15.84 28.27
N ILE A 36 -0.46 15.70 26.98
CA ILE A 36 -1.70 15.09 26.50
C ILE A 36 -1.78 13.61 26.93
N LEU A 37 -0.68 12.85 26.80
CA LEU A 37 -0.63 11.46 27.24
C LEU A 37 -0.78 11.29 28.76
N SER A 38 -0.40 12.31 29.54
CA SER A 38 -0.60 12.34 30.99
C SER A 38 -1.97 12.86 31.44
N SER A 39 -2.80 13.32 30.50
CA SER A 39 -4.13 13.89 30.77
C SER A 39 -5.25 12.88 30.44
N GLU A 40 -6.46 13.13 30.92
CA GLU A 40 -7.66 12.30 30.66
C GLU A 40 -8.33 12.63 29.31
N LEU A 41 -7.58 13.13 28.33
CA LEU A 41 -8.14 13.53 27.05
C LEU A 41 -8.53 12.29 26.23
N HIS A 42 -9.82 12.18 25.88
CA HIS A 42 -10.36 11.01 25.18
C HIS A 42 -10.09 11.01 23.67
N GLU A 43 -10.15 12.17 23.01
CA GLU A 43 -10.02 12.27 21.56
C GLU A 43 -9.20 13.49 21.13
N ILE A 44 -8.26 13.30 20.21
CA ILE A 44 -7.49 14.37 19.58
C ILE A 44 -7.53 14.26 18.06
N HIS A 45 -7.84 15.36 17.38
CA HIS A 45 -7.88 15.41 15.92
C HIS A 45 -6.60 16.05 15.38
N ILE A 46 -5.80 15.26 14.68
CA ILE A 46 -4.48 15.68 14.19
C ILE A 46 -4.40 15.46 12.68
N ARG A 47 -3.86 16.44 11.97
CA ARG A 47 -3.59 16.35 10.53
C ARG A 47 -2.37 15.48 10.30
N ASN A 48 -2.61 14.25 9.86
CA ASN A 48 -1.55 13.28 9.61
C ASN A 48 -1.13 13.28 8.14
N ASN A 49 -0.32 14.26 7.75
CA ASN A 49 0.25 14.38 6.39
C ASN A 49 1.32 13.32 6.06
N ASN A 50 1.65 12.42 6.98
CA ASN A 50 2.63 11.37 6.70
C ASN A 50 2.12 10.43 5.60
N VAL A 51 2.88 10.29 4.54
CA VAL A 51 2.58 9.42 3.41
C VAL A 51 3.19 8.05 3.71
N ARG A 52 2.38 7.12 4.20
CA ARG A 52 2.82 5.72 4.34
C ARG A 52 2.74 5.07 2.96
N GLY A 53 3.88 4.69 2.41
CA GLY A 53 3.96 3.89 1.19
C GLY A 53 4.18 2.41 1.49
N ILE A 54 4.04 1.59 0.46
CA ILE A 54 4.56 0.22 0.43
C ILE A 54 5.86 0.21 -0.38
N GLU A 55 6.85 -0.55 0.07
CA GLU A 55 8.06 -0.77 -0.71
C GLU A 55 7.79 -1.80 -1.80
N VAL A 56 8.14 -1.45 -3.03
CA VAL A 56 7.95 -2.28 -4.21
C VAL A 56 9.30 -2.58 -4.82
N GLU A 57 9.50 -3.86 -5.13
CA GLU A 57 10.67 -4.39 -5.84
C GLU A 57 10.22 -5.27 -7.02
N ALA A 58 11.13 -5.55 -7.95
CA ALA A 58 10.83 -6.47 -9.04
C ALA A 58 10.55 -7.87 -8.49
N ILE A 59 9.53 -8.55 -9.02
CA ILE A 59 9.18 -9.91 -8.61
C ILE A 59 9.98 -10.89 -9.47
N MET A 60 10.86 -11.66 -8.82
CA MET A 60 11.71 -12.66 -9.45
C MET A 60 11.34 -14.05 -8.92
N GLU A 61 11.12 -15.01 -9.83
CA GLU A 61 10.95 -16.42 -9.48
C GLU A 61 12.13 -17.21 -10.08
N GLY A 62 13.04 -17.63 -9.21
CA GLY A 62 14.32 -18.23 -9.61
C GLY A 62 15.17 -17.27 -10.45
N ALA A 63 15.35 -17.60 -11.74
CA ALA A 63 16.08 -16.77 -12.71
C ALA A 63 15.15 -15.98 -13.66
N GLY A 64 13.83 -16.16 -13.56
CA GLY A 64 12.85 -15.45 -14.39
C GLY A 64 12.34 -14.19 -13.71
N VAL A 65 12.40 -13.05 -14.40
CA VAL A 65 11.69 -11.84 -13.99
C VAL A 65 10.23 -12.02 -14.40
N ILE A 66 9.32 -12.11 -13.41
CA ILE A 66 7.88 -12.21 -13.67
C ILE A 66 7.33 -10.82 -13.99
N GLU A 67 7.62 -9.86 -13.11
CA GLU A 67 7.22 -8.46 -13.26
C GLU A 67 8.42 -7.55 -12.97
N SER A 68 8.69 -6.64 -13.91
CA SER A 68 9.73 -5.62 -13.76
C SER A 68 9.33 -4.58 -12.70
N LEU A 69 10.30 -3.82 -12.20
CA LEU A 69 9.96 -2.73 -11.27
C LEU A 69 9.14 -1.66 -12.00
N ALA A 70 9.48 -1.36 -13.25
CA ALA A 70 8.78 -0.38 -14.07
C ALA A 70 7.28 -0.71 -14.20
N ASP A 71 6.93 -1.96 -14.54
CA ASP A 71 5.53 -2.36 -14.73
C ASP A 71 4.70 -2.24 -13.44
N ARG A 72 5.34 -2.44 -12.27
CA ARG A 72 4.66 -2.35 -10.97
C ARG A 72 4.42 -0.92 -10.51
N ILE A 73 5.26 0.03 -10.91
CA ILE A 73 5.18 1.43 -10.48
C ILE A 73 4.40 2.33 -11.45
N VAL A 74 4.25 1.94 -12.72
CA VAL A 74 3.48 2.72 -13.71
C VAL A 74 2.04 2.94 -13.24
N GLY A 75 1.57 4.19 -13.36
CA GLY A 75 0.23 4.59 -12.95
C GLY A 75 0.03 4.67 -11.43
N ARG A 76 1.09 4.51 -10.63
CA ARG A 76 1.07 4.74 -9.19
C ARG A 76 1.64 6.11 -8.84
N VAL A 77 1.45 6.50 -7.59
CA VAL A 77 1.89 7.79 -7.07
C VAL A 77 3.02 7.56 -6.06
N LEU A 78 4.08 8.36 -6.12
CA LEU A 78 5.24 8.21 -5.24
C LEU A 78 4.94 8.61 -3.79
N ALA A 79 5.50 7.85 -2.84
CA ALA A 79 5.45 8.14 -1.41
C ALA A 79 6.74 8.78 -0.87
N GLU A 80 7.80 8.82 -1.65
CA GLU A 80 9.10 9.42 -1.34
C GLU A 80 9.63 10.26 -2.50
N ASP A 81 10.57 11.15 -2.23
CA ASP A 81 11.34 11.84 -3.26
C ASP A 81 12.43 10.90 -3.82
N ILE A 82 12.54 10.82 -5.14
CA ILE A 82 13.55 10.00 -5.80
C ILE A 82 14.68 10.91 -6.28
N VAL A 83 15.85 10.76 -5.65
CA VAL A 83 17.08 11.44 -6.02
C VAL A 83 18.01 10.44 -6.70
N ASP A 84 18.63 10.86 -7.79
CA ASP A 84 19.72 10.12 -8.42
C ASP A 84 21.00 10.25 -7.60
N GLU A 85 21.54 9.12 -7.15
CA GLU A 85 22.78 9.08 -6.35
C GLU A 85 24.00 9.52 -7.16
N ALA A 86 23.96 9.42 -8.50
CA ALA A 86 25.09 9.76 -9.36
C ALA A 86 25.16 11.26 -9.71
N THR A 87 24.01 11.91 -9.89
CA THR A 87 23.93 13.31 -10.35
C THR A 87 23.49 14.28 -9.25
N GLY A 88 22.86 13.77 -8.17
CA GLY A 88 22.24 14.59 -7.13
C GLY A 88 20.97 15.30 -7.59
N GLU A 89 20.46 15.01 -8.79
CA GLU A 89 19.22 15.58 -9.30
C GLU A 89 18.00 14.80 -8.78
N THR A 90 16.97 15.53 -8.36
CA THR A 90 15.66 14.96 -8.03
C THR A 90 14.93 14.58 -9.30
N ILE A 91 14.72 13.28 -9.52
CA ILE A 91 14.03 12.73 -10.70
C ILE A 91 12.52 12.98 -10.58
N ALA A 92 11.98 12.77 -9.38
CA ALA A 92 10.56 12.87 -9.10
C ALA A 92 10.33 13.23 -7.63
N HIS A 93 9.26 13.99 -7.38
CA HIS A 93 8.88 14.40 -6.04
C HIS A 93 7.79 13.52 -5.45
N ILE A 94 7.64 13.63 -4.13
CA ILE A 94 6.56 13.03 -3.38
C ILE A 94 5.20 13.47 -3.93
N ASN A 95 4.32 12.49 -4.15
CA ASN A 95 3.00 12.64 -4.76
C ASN A 95 2.98 12.86 -6.28
N ASP A 96 4.08 12.73 -6.99
CA ASP A 96 4.06 12.72 -8.45
C ASP A 96 3.50 11.38 -8.96
N SER A 97 2.71 11.46 -10.03
CA SER A 97 2.22 10.30 -10.77
C SER A 97 3.33 9.74 -11.66
N VAL A 98 3.45 8.42 -11.69
CA VAL A 98 4.51 7.73 -12.43
C VAL A 98 4.02 7.33 -13.83
N ASP A 99 4.55 8.01 -14.84
CA ASP A 99 4.39 7.63 -16.25
C ASP A 99 5.41 6.57 -16.68
N GLU A 100 5.16 5.90 -17.81
CA GLU A 100 6.07 4.89 -18.39
C GLU A 100 7.50 5.39 -18.59
N ALA A 101 7.65 6.66 -19.00
CA ALA A 101 8.96 7.28 -19.19
C ALA A 101 9.67 7.52 -17.85
N LEU A 102 8.93 7.89 -16.80
CA LEU A 102 9.47 8.11 -15.46
C LEU A 102 9.82 6.77 -14.80
N ALA A 103 8.98 5.76 -14.97
CA ALA A 103 9.20 4.42 -14.44
C ALA A 103 10.53 3.81 -14.91
N LYS A 104 10.84 3.91 -16.22
CA LYS A 104 12.12 3.44 -16.77
C LYS A 104 13.33 4.20 -16.22
N ARG A 105 13.18 5.50 -15.93
CA ARG A 105 14.25 6.28 -15.28
C ARG A 105 14.47 5.81 -13.85
N ILE A 106 13.37 5.61 -13.10
CA ILE A 106 13.41 5.16 -11.71
C ILE A 106 14.05 3.77 -11.60
N GLU A 107 13.68 2.84 -12.49
CA GLU A 107 14.23 1.48 -12.51
C GLU A 107 15.75 1.46 -12.74
N GLY A 108 16.29 2.42 -13.49
CA GLY A 108 17.73 2.56 -13.70
C GLY A 108 18.51 3.08 -12.49
N VAL A 109 17.83 3.74 -11.54
CA VAL A 109 18.47 4.42 -10.40
C VAL A 109 18.28 3.63 -9.10
N ARG A 110 17.08 3.09 -8.85
CA ARG A 110 16.76 2.37 -7.61
C ARG A 110 16.15 0.99 -7.88
N LYS A 111 16.49 0.04 -7.00
CA LYS A 111 15.90 -1.31 -6.98
C LYS A 111 14.61 -1.41 -6.17
N ARG A 112 14.41 -0.48 -5.24
CA ARG A 112 13.27 -0.40 -4.33
C ARG A 112 12.73 1.01 -4.33
N VAL A 113 11.41 1.13 -4.38
CA VAL A 113 10.71 2.43 -4.41
C VAL A 113 9.51 2.36 -3.50
N SER A 114 9.31 3.41 -2.70
CA SER A 114 8.11 3.57 -1.90
C SER A 114 6.99 4.22 -2.73
N ILE A 115 5.91 3.49 -2.94
CA ILE A 115 4.71 3.98 -3.64
C ILE A 115 3.52 4.07 -2.70
N ARG A 116 2.60 5.00 -2.97
CA ARG A 116 1.29 5.01 -2.33
C ARG A 116 0.49 3.80 -2.78
N SER A 117 -0.22 3.19 -1.84
CA SER A 117 -1.09 2.05 -2.10
C SER A 117 -2.40 2.17 -1.33
N VAL A 118 -3.41 1.44 -1.79
CA VAL A 118 -4.71 1.31 -1.13
C VAL A 118 -4.58 0.65 0.25
N LEU A 119 -3.55 -0.19 0.46
CA LEU A 119 -3.29 -0.90 1.72
C LEU A 119 -2.90 0.04 2.87
N THR A 120 -2.29 1.19 2.54
CA THR A 120 -1.85 2.19 3.52
C THR A 120 -2.72 3.44 3.50
N CYS A 121 -3.86 3.39 2.79
CA CYS A 121 -4.79 4.52 2.71
C CYS A 121 -5.46 4.75 4.07
N LYS A 122 -5.52 6.01 4.48
CA LYS A 122 -6.14 6.43 5.76
C LYS A 122 -7.63 6.79 5.63
N SER A 123 -8.21 6.63 4.44
CA SER A 123 -9.63 6.90 4.23
C SER A 123 -10.46 5.85 4.98
N GLN A 124 -11.45 6.29 5.76
CA GLN A 124 -12.34 5.36 6.47
C GLN A 124 -13.29 4.63 5.52
N PHE A 125 -13.75 5.33 4.48
CA PHE A 125 -14.65 4.80 3.47
C PHE A 125 -14.06 5.06 2.09
N GLY A 126 -13.87 4.00 1.31
CA GLY A 126 -13.26 4.07 -0.02
C GLY A 126 -11.75 4.31 0.03
N VAL A 127 -11.22 4.80 -1.08
CA VAL A 127 -9.79 5.00 -1.31
C VAL A 127 -9.59 6.40 -1.87
N CYS A 128 -8.52 7.10 -1.44
CA CYS A 128 -8.22 8.41 -2.01
C CYS A 128 -7.58 8.30 -3.40
N MET A 129 -7.80 9.32 -4.23
CA MET A 129 -7.29 9.40 -5.61
C MET A 129 -5.79 9.07 -5.71
N LYS A 130 -4.97 9.65 -4.83
CA LYS A 130 -3.52 9.43 -4.81
C LYS A 130 -3.09 8.02 -4.36
N CYS A 131 -3.88 7.33 -3.54
CA CYS A 131 -3.56 5.96 -3.11
C CYS A 131 -4.03 4.92 -4.14
N TYR A 132 -5.06 5.25 -4.92
CA TYR A 132 -5.49 4.44 -6.05
C TYR A 132 -4.53 4.62 -7.23
N GLY A 133 -4.27 5.88 -7.61
CA GLY A 133 -3.41 6.25 -8.74
C GLY A 133 -4.22 6.46 -10.01
N ARG A 134 -3.73 5.90 -11.10
CA ARG A 134 -4.26 6.02 -12.45
C ARG A 134 -5.41 5.03 -12.69
N ASP A 135 -6.46 5.49 -13.34
CA ASP A 135 -7.47 4.63 -13.92
C ASP A 135 -6.93 3.95 -15.19
N LEU A 136 -7.10 2.63 -15.26
CA LEU A 136 -6.64 1.80 -16.37
C LEU A 136 -7.52 1.97 -17.62
N ALA A 137 -8.78 2.39 -17.47
CA ALA A 137 -9.68 2.59 -18.61
C ALA A 137 -9.36 3.89 -19.36
N ASN A 138 -9.26 5.00 -18.63
CA ASN A 138 -9.04 6.33 -19.24
C ASN A 138 -7.56 6.73 -19.32
N GLN A 139 -6.66 5.95 -18.72
CA GLN A 139 -5.24 6.27 -18.71
C GLN A 139 -4.96 7.66 -18.09
N ALA A 140 -5.80 8.10 -17.16
CA ALA A 140 -5.71 9.38 -16.45
C ALA A 140 -5.83 9.15 -14.94
N GLU A 141 -5.65 10.20 -14.13
CA GLU A 141 -5.95 10.10 -12.69
C GLU A 141 -7.43 9.77 -12.48
N VAL A 142 -7.71 8.91 -11.50
CA VAL A 142 -9.07 8.48 -11.16
C VAL A 142 -9.94 9.66 -10.74
N GLU A 143 -11.22 9.68 -11.08
CA GLU A 143 -12.13 10.75 -10.67
C GLU A 143 -12.80 10.45 -9.31
N ILE A 144 -13.21 11.51 -8.60
CA ILE A 144 -13.94 11.36 -7.34
C ILE A 144 -15.34 10.82 -7.64
N GLY A 145 -15.67 9.68 -7.02
CA GLY A 145 -16.96 9.01 -7.18
C GLY A 145 -16.91 7.77 -8.06
N GLU A 146 -15.74 7.42 -8.60
CA GLU A 146 -15.58 6.20 -9.38
C GLU A 146 -15.72 4.93 -8.52
N ALA A 147 -16.46 3.95 -9.04
CA ALA A 147 -16.78 2.72 -8.35
C ALA A 147 -15.64 1.68 -8.41
N VAL A 148 -14.44 2.07 -7.97
CA VAL A 148 -13.21 1.26 -8.06
C VAL A 148 -13.33 -0.13 -7.43
N GLY A 149 -14.16 -0.29 -6.39
CA GLY A 149 -14.41 -1.59 -5.76
C GLY A 149 -15.20 -2.56 -6.65
N ILE A 150 -16.18 -2.07 -7.41
CA ILE A 150 -16.96 -2.89 -8.35
C ILE A 150 -16.07 -3.27 -9.54
N ILE A 151 -15.29 -2.33 -10.06
CA ILE A 151 -14.35 -2.56 -11.16
C ILE A 151 -13.36 -3.66 -10.76
N ALA A 152 -12.71 -3.53 -9.59
CA ALA A 152 -11.77 -4.54 -9.11
C ALA A 152 -12.43 -5.93 -8.92
N ALA A 153 -13.65 -5.98 -8.37
CA ALA A 153 -14.38 -7.23 -8.19
C ALA A 153 -14.68 -7.92 -9.53
N GLN A 154 -15.08 -7.18 -10.56
CA GLN A 154 -15.32 -7.71 -11.90
C GLN A 154 -14.02 -8.17 -12.57
N SER A 155 -12.95 -7.36 -12.51
CA SER A 155 -11.66 -7.70 -13.11
C SER A 155 -11.04 -8.98 -12.55
N ILE A 156 -11.33 -9.31 -11.28
CA ILE A 156 -10.90 -10.57 -10.66
C ILE A 156 -11.90 -11.70 -10.94
N GLY A 157 -13.21 -11.41 -10.90
CA GLY A 157 -14.27 -12.40 -11.04
C GLY A 157 -14.46 -12.95 -12.44
N GLU A 158 -14.35 -12.11 -13.48
CA GLU A 158 -14.58 -12.53 -14.88
C GLU A 158 -13.55 -13.59 -15.33
N PRO A 159 -12.23 -13.42 -15.13
CA PRO A 159 -11.27 -14.48 -15.41
C PRO A 159 -11.47 -15.73 -14.56
N GLY A 160 -12.09 -15.62 -13.38
CA GLY A 160 -12.43 -16.76 -12.53
C GLY A 160 -13.27 -17.82 -13.26
N THR A 161 -14.19 -17.38 -14.13
CA THR A 161 -14.98 -18.29 -14.98
C THR A 161 -14.13 -19.03 -16.02
N GLN A 162 -13.02 -18.45 -16.46
CA GLN A 162 -12.08 -19.10 -17.37
C GLN A 162 -11.19 -20.10 -16.63
N LEU A 163 -10.83 -19.81 -15.37
CA LEU A 163 -10.05 -20.71 -14.51
C LEU A 163 -10.80 -22.01 -14.17
N THR A 164 -12.13 -22.00 -14.15
CA THR A 164 -12.94 -23.22 -13.94
C THR A 164 -13.13 -24.07 -15.20
N MET A 165 -12.92 -23.50 -16.40
CA MET A 165 -13.06 -24.25 -17.64
C MET A 165 -11.79 -25.04 -18.01
N ARG A 166 -10.62 -24.64 -17.50
CA ARG A 166 -9.34 -25.35 -17.72
C ARG A 166 -9.17 -26.62 -16.88
N THR A 167 -10.05 -26.89 -15.92
CA THR A 167 -9.89 -28.02 -14.97
C THR A 167 -10.47 -29.36 -15.45
N PHE A 168 -11.29 -29.39 -16.51
CA PHE A 168 -12.02 -30.62 -16.90
C PHE A 168 -11.35 -31.48 -17.98
N HIS A 169 -10.29 -31.00 -18.62
CA HIS A 169 -9.62 -31.73 -19.71
C HIS A 169 -8.15 -32.00 -19.35
N SER A 170 -7.90 -33.18 -18.77
CA SER A 170 -6.60 -33.88 -18.81
C SER A 170 -5.37 -33.17 -18.21
N GLY A 171 -5.29 -32.99 -16.88
CA GLY A 171 -4.01 -32.57 -16.27
C GLY A 171 -3.92 -32.34 -14.75
N GLY A 172 -5.02 -32.35 -14.00
CA GLY A 172 -5.01 -32.05 -12.55
C GLY A 172 -5.07 -33.27 -11.62
N VAL A 173 -5.05 -34.49 -12.14
CA VAL A 173 -5.20 -35.74 -11.35
C VAL A 173 -3.89 -36.53 -11.35
N ALA A 174 -2.78 -35.86 -11.02
CA ALA A 174 -1.53 -36.50 -10.61
C ALA A 174 -0.57 -35.46 -10.00
N GLY A 175 -0.56 -35.33 -8.67
CA GLY A 175 0.72 -35.29 -7.94
C GLY A 175 1.39 -33.96 -7.61
N ASP A 176 0.74 -32.80 -7.63
CA ASP A 176 1.34 -31.58 -7.05
C ASP A 176 0.83 -31.31 -5.63
N ASP A 177 1.76 -31.06 -4.71
CA ASP A 177 1.54 -30.75 -3.28
C ASP A 177 0.73 -29.46 -3.05
N ILE A 178 0.59 -28.63 -4.09
CA ILE A 178 0.03 -27.27 -4.05
C ILE A 178 -1.28 -27.21 -4.83
N THR A 179 -2.32 -26.60 -4.24
CA THR A 179 -3.59 -26.32 -4.92
C THR A 179 -3.41 -25.30 -6.05
N GLN A 180 -4.01 -25.56 -7.22
CA GLN A 180 -3.88 -24.74 -8.44
C GLN A 180 -5.25 -24.30 -8.96
N GLY A 181 -5.28 -23.21 -9.73
CA GLY A 181 -6.49 -22.70 -10.39
C GLY A 181 -7.47 -22.01 -9.43
N LEU A 182 -8.78 -22.06 -9.74
CA LEU A 182 -9.81 -21.40 -8.91
C LEU A 182 -9.81 -21.86 -7.45
N PRO A 183 -9.64 -23.16 -7.11
CA PRO A 183 -9.59 -23.59 -5.71
C PRO A 183 -8.52 -22.86 -4.89
N ARG A 184 -7.39 -22.50 -5.50
CA ARG A 184 -6.33 -21.73 -4.83
C ARG A 184 -6.76 -20.29 -4.56
N VAL A 185 -7.44 -19.67 -5.52
CA VAL A 185 -7.96 -18.30 -5.38
C VAL A 185 -8.98 -18.25 -4.25
N GLU A 186 -9.92 -19.20 -4.20
CA GLU A 186 -10.90 -19.32 -3.10
C GLU A 186 -10.23 -19.51 -1.74
N GLU A 187 -9.24 -20.40 -1.64
CA GLU A 187 -8.49 -20.61 -0.40
C GLU A 187 -7.81 -19.32 0.11
N LEU A 188 -7.24 -18.52 -0.80
CA LEU A 188 -6.58 -17.25 -0.48
C LEU A 188 -7.58 -16.17 -0.04
N PHE A 189 -8.69 -16.00 -0.76
CA PHE A 189 -9.70 -14.98 -0.43
C PHE A 189 -10.48 -15.29 0.86
N GLU A 190 -10.70 -16.57 1.16
CA GLU A 190 -11.38 -16.98 2.40
C GLU A 190 -10.41 -17.21 3.57
N ALA A 191 -9.11 -16.96 3.39
CA ALA A 191 -8.07 -17.20 4.39
C ALA A 191 -8.15 -18.62 4.99
N ARG A 192 -8.49 -19.62 4.18
CA ARG A 192 -8.57 -21.02 4.63
C ARG A 192 -7.17 -21.56 4.89
N LYS A 193 -7.06 -22.48 5.85
CA LYS A 193 -5.81 -23.22 6.09
C LYS A 193 -5.49 -24.10 4.88
N PRO A 194 -4.31 -23.95 4.26
CA PRO A 194 -3.87 -24.86 3.20
C PRO A 194 -3.80 -26.31 3.70
N LYS A 195 -4.07 -27.27 2.81
CA LYS A 195 -4.00 -28.70 3.16
C LYS A 195 -2.60 -29.15 3.55
N HIS A 196 -1.59 -28.62 2.89
CA HIS A 196 -0.18 -28.82 3.20
C HIS A 196 0.43 -27.46 3.56
N ASN A 197 0.48 -27.15 4.85
CA ASN A 197 1.01 -25.88 5.33
C ASN A 197 2.52 -25.98 5.59
N ALA A 198 3.26 -24.98 5.14
CA ALA A 198 4.65 -24.81 5.53
C ALA A 198 4.72 -24.30 6.98
N ILE A 199 5.74 -24.76 7.72
CA ILE A 199 6.06 -24.22 9.04
C ILE A 199 6.91 -22.97 8.84
N ILE A 200 6.44 -21.85 9.37
CA ILE A 200 7.16 -20.57 9.33
C ILE A 200 7.92 -20.41 10.65
N ALA A 201 9.11 -19.84 10.62
CA ALA A 201 9.86 -19.52 11.83
C ALA A 201 9.15 -18.39 12.59
N GLU A 202 8.91 -18.58 13.89
CA GLU A 202 8.35 -17.53 14.76
C GLU A 202 9.37 -16.44 15.09
N ASN A 203 10.66 -16.79 15.09
CA ASN A 203 11.76 -15.92 15.46
C ASN A 203 12.84 -15.92 14.39
N GLU A 204 13.50 -14.78 14.22
CA GLU A 204 14.67 -14.65 13.37
C GLU A 204 15.85 -15.48 13.93
N GLY A 205 16.67 -16.04 13.05
CA GLY A 205 17.81 -16.85 13.43
C GLY A 205 18.52 -17.47 12.23
N VAL A 206 19.56 -18.25 12.51
CA VAL A 206 20.31 -19.00 11.49
C VAL A 206 20.05 -20.48 11.70
N VAL A 207 19.63 -21.17 10.65
CA VAL A 207 19.52 -22.63 10.63
C VAL A 207 20.86 -23.19 10.15
N THR A 208 21.47 -24.09 10.93
CA THR A 208 22.69 -24.82 10.58
C THR A 208 22.42 -26.30 10.49
#